data_AF-A0A534S4F8-F1
#
_entry.id   AF-A0A534S4F8-F1
#
_cell.length_a   1.000
_cell.length_b   1.000
_cell.length_c   1.000
_cell.angle_alpha   90.00
_cell.angle_beta   90.00
_cell.angle_gamma   90.00
#
_symmetry.space_group_name_H-M   'P 1'
#
loop_
_entity.id
_entity.type
_entity.pdbx_description
1 polymer ?
#
loop_
_entity_poly.entity_id
_entity_poly.type
_entity_poly.pdbx_seq_one_letter_code
_entity_poly.pdbx_strand_id
1 'polypeptide(L)'
;MKTPGAPRSEPDRLLAMTPLAAVVRLAAPTTVVMAVSAVSNIVYTYFVSRLGVDAIGAVSLVFPVSLLAITAMGGGIGSGAASAVARALGAGRRNDAAALAAQALVLSVAIGLGFGLALQVCAAPLFRLMGASGPVLASATLFARVLFGGAAITFLGGMFDSVMRGEGNVRVPAVWSTTSLVLQMACTPLFMFGFGWGLVGAALAMLACQLVATVPRAFWVLGGRGLVRPAFRLPRFTLTSA
;
A
#
# COMPACT_ATOMS: atom_id res chain seq x y z
N MET A 1 -6.28 18.69 -47.41
CA MET A 1 -5.15 18.02 -46.75
C MET A 1 -5.06 18.55 -45.32
N LYS A 2 -5.63 17.83 -44.33
CA LYS A 2 -5.83 18.32 -42.96
C LYS A 2 -4.73 17.70 -42.09
N THR A 3 -3.80 18.53 -41.60
CA THR A 3 -2.72 18.13 -40.69
C THR A 3 -3.29 17.36 -39.48
N PRO A 4 -2.75 16.17 -39.11
CA PRO A 4 -3.19 15.46 -37.92
C PRO A 4 -2.82 16.30 -36.69
N GLY A 5 -3.83 16.80 -35.99
CA GLY A 5 -3.65 17.56 -34.76
C GLY A 5 -2.98 16.70 -33.69
N ALA A 6 -1.99 17.28 -33.00
CA ALA A 6 -1.29 16.61 -31.91
C ALA A 6 -2.27 16.07 -30.84
N PRO A 7 -2.08 14.84 -30.33
CA PRO A 7 -3.02 14.21 -29.40
C PRO A 7 -3.04 14.97 -28.07
N ARG A 8 -4.25 15.45 -27.72
CA ARG A 8 -4.55 16.35 -26.59
C ARG A 8 -4.80 15.65 -25.25
N SER A 9 -4.78 14.31 -25.19
CA SER A 9 -5.01 13.55 -23.96
C SER A 9 -4.23 12.22 -23.94
N GLU A 10 -3.87 11.73 -22.75
CA GLU A 10 -3.16 10.45 -22.54
C GLU A 10 -3.92 9.21 -23.09
N PRO A 11 -5.28 9.17 -23.05
CA PRO A 11 -6.08 8.14 -23.73
C PRO A 11 -5.89 8.10 -25.25
N ASP A 12 -5.86 9.24 -25.95
CA ASP A 12 -5.69 9.29 -27.41
C ASP A 12 -4.33 8.72 -27.84
N ARG A 13 -3.29 8.92 -27.03
CA ARG A 13 -1.97 8.35 -27.28
C ARG A 13 -1.91 6.84 -27.08
N LEU A 14 -2.74 6.28 -26.19
CA LEU A 14 -2.81 4.83 -25.96
C LEU A 14 -3.58 4.13 -27.08
N LEU A 15 -4.63 4.77 -27.62
CA LEU A 15 -5.41 4.27 -28.75
C LEU A 15 -4.66 4.38 -30.08
N ALA A 16 -3.72 5.33 -30.21
CA ALA A 16 -2.88 5.48 -31.39
C ALA A 16 -1.66 4.53 -31.42
N MET A 17 -1.39 3.79 -30.34
CA MET A 17 -0.30 2.81 -30.26
C MET A 17 -0.79 1.42 -30.65
N THR A 18 0.11 0.55 -31.13
CA THR A 18 -0.23 -0.87 -31.28
C THR A 18 -0.63 -1.45 -29.91
N PRO A 19 -1.59 -2.40 -29.85
CA PRO A 19 -2.07 -2.97 -28.59
C PRO A 19 -0.92 -3.46 -27.69
N LEU A 20 0.11 -4.04 -28.31
CA LEU A 20 1.32 -4.51 -27.63
C LEU A 20 2.10 -3.36 -26.96
N ALA A 21 2.29 -2.23 -27.65
CA ALA A 21 3.05 -1.09 -27.13
C ALA A 21 2.29 -0.35 -26.01
N ALA A 22 0.95 -0.31 -26.07
CA ALA A 22 0.12 0.20 -24.99
C ALA A 22 0.22 -0.68 -23.72
N VAL A 23 0.13 -2.00 -23.88
CA VAL A 23 0.29 -2.98 -22.79
C VAL A 23 1.69 -2.87 -22.17
N VAL A 24 2.76 -2.84 -22.98
CA VAL A 24 4.13 -2.71 -22.48
C VAL A 24 4.34 -1.41 -21.70
N ARG A 25 3.78 -0.29 -22.18
CA ARG A 25 3.91 1.01 -21.51
C ARG A 25 3.15 1.10 -20.18
N LEU A 26 2.06 0.36 -20.02
CA LEU A 26 1.32 0.21 -18.76
C LEU A 26 1.96 -0.81 -17.82
N ALA A 27 2.50 -1.90 -18.36
CA ALA A 27 3.12 -2.99 -17.60
C ALA A 27 4.52 -2.62 -17.09
N ALA A 28 5.34 -1.94 -17.89
CA ALA A 28 6.73 -1.60 -17.56
C ALA A 28 6.93 -0.98 -16.16
N PRO A 29 6.20 0.08 -15.75
CA PRO A 29 6.37 0.64 -14.41
C PRO A 29 6.02 -0.36 -13.30
N THR A 30 4.99 -1.18 -13.51
CA THR A 30 4.56 -2.20 -12.54
C THR A 30 5.59 -3.33 -12.43
N THR A 31 6.16 -3.78 -13.54
CA THR A 31 7.23 -4.79 -13.57
C THR A 31 8.47 -4.30 -12.83
N VAL A 32 8.86 -3.04 -13.01
CA VAL A 32 9.99 -2.44 -12.27
C VAL A 32 9.71 -2.44 -10.76
N VAL A 33 8.51 -2.04 -10.33
CA VAL A 33 8.13 -2.08 -8.90
C VAL A 33 8.24 -3.51 -8.35
N MET A 34 7.75 -4.52 -9.09
CA MET A 34 7.83 -5.93 -8.67
C MET A 34 9.28 -6.42 -8.58
N ALA A 35 10.13 -6.07 -9.55
CA ALA A 35 11.55 -6.44 -9.54
C ALA A 35 12.30 -5.80 -8.36
N VAL A 36 12.10 -4.50 -8.12
CA VAL A 36 12.68 -3.79 -6.97
C VAL A 36 12.18 -4.40 -5.66
N SER A 37 10.90 -4.73 -5.56
CA SER A 37 10.32 -5.38 -4.38
C SER A 37 10.93 -6.76 -4.11
N ALA A 38 11.20 -7.55 -5.15
CA ALA A 38 11.86 -8.84 -5.01
C ALA A 38 13.29 -8.68 -4.45
N VAL A 39 14.06 -7.73 -4.99
CA VAL A 39 15.40 -7.40 -4.47
C VAL A 39 15.31 -6.90 -3.03
N SER A 40 14.31 -6.07 -2.69
CA SER A 40 14.13 -5.53 -1.33
C SER A 40 13.91 -6.66 -0.33
N ASN A 41 13.12 -7.67 -0.70
CA ASN A 41 12.88 -8.83 0.15
C ASN A 41 14.16 -9.64 0.37
N ILE A 42 14.97 -9.86 -0.68
CA ILE A 42 16.24 -10.56 -0.54
C ILE A 42 17.17 -9.81 0.42
N VAL A 43 17.31 -8.49 0.22
CA VAL A 43 18.15 -7.62 1.08
C VAL A 43 17.63 -7.63 2.52
N TYR A 44 16.32 -7.53 2.72
CA TYR A 44 15.69 -7.59 4.04
C TYR A 44 15.97 -8.92 4.75
N THR A 45 15.70 -10.05 4.08
CA THR A 45 15.95 -11.38 4.64
C THR A 45 17.42 -11.60 4.94
N TYR A 46 18.32 -11.11 4.08
CA TYR A 46 19.76 -11.16 4.33
C TYR A 46 20.14 -10.45 5.64
N PHE A 47 19.65 -9.23 5.87
CA PHE A 47 19.95 -8.51 7.11
C PHE A 47 19.27 -9.12 8.34
N VAL A 48 18.04 -9.61 8.21
CA VAL A 48 17.36 -10.34 9.31
C VAL A 48 18.13 -11.60 9.67
N SER A 49 18.67 -12.32 8.68
CA SER A 49 19.43 -13.55 8.94
C SER A 49 20.68 -13.32 9.80
N ARG A 50 21.27 -12.12 9.73
CA ARG A 50 22.42 -11.73 10.54
C ARG A 50 22.09 -11.42 12.01
N LEU A 51 20.82 -11.22 12.36
CA LEU A 51 20.40 -11.01 13.75
C LEU A 51 20.31 -12.31 14.57
N GLY A 52 20.38 -13.47 13.92
CA GLY A 52 20.34 -14.78 14.55
C GLY A 52 19.04 -15.55 14.30
N VAL A 53 19.03 -16.81 14.75
CA VAL A 53 17.95 -17.77 14.48
C VAL A 53 16.60 -17.34 15.05
N ASP A 54 16.60 -16.68 16.22
CA ASP A 54 15.39 -16.20 16.87
C ASP A 54 14.68 -15.13 16.05
N ALA A 55 15.45 -14.23 15.42
CA ALA A 55 14.91 -13.15 14.59
C ALA A 55 14.33 -13.68 13.27
N ILE A 56 14.99 -14.67 12.66
CA ILE A 56 14.47 -15.34 11.45
C ILE A 56 13.15 -16.04 11.78
N GLY A 57 13.12 -16.84 12.86
CA GLY A 57 11.91 -17.53 13.31
C GLY A 57 10.76 -16.55 13.60
N ALA A 58 11.06 -15.42 14.23
CA ALA A 58 10.08 -14.38 14.48
C ALA A 58 9.49 -13.80 13.20
N VAL A 59 10.32 -13.44 12.21
CA VAL A 59 9.86 -12.88 10.93
C VAL A 59 9.03 -13.90 10.15
N SER A 60 9.42 -15.18 10.15
CA SER A 60 8.67 -16.25 9.48
C SER A 60 7.25 -16.41 10.05
N LEU A 61 7.07 -16.24 11.37
CA LEU A 61 5.76 -16.29 12.02
C LEU A 61 4.90 -15.06 11.73
N VAL A 62 5.52 -13.88 11.62
CA VAL A 62 4.81 -12.63 11.32
C VAL A 62 4.40 -12.55 9.84
N PHE A 63 5.17 -13.16 8.94
CA PHE A 63 4.96 -13.08 7.50
C PHE A 63 3.54 -13.46 7.02
N PRO A 64 2.93 -14.59 7.44
CA PRO A 64 1.55 -14.92 7.06
C PRO A 64 0.52 -13.85 7.48
N VAL A 65 0.71 -13.25 8.64
CA VAL A 65 -0.16 -12.19 9.16
C VAL A 65 0.00 -10.92 8.32
N SER A 66 1.24 -10.57 7.98
CA SER A 66 1.51 -9.46 7.07
C SER A 66 0.95 -9.69 5.68
N LEU A 67 1.05 -10.92 5.16
CA LEU A 67 0.49 -11.32 3.88
C LEU A 67 -1.04 -11.18 3.88
N LEU A 68 -1.71 -11.64 4.94
CA LEU A 68 -3.15 -11.45 5.13
C LEU A 68 -3.54 -9.97 5.10
N ALA A 69 -2.79 -9.11 5.80
CA ALA A 69 -3.05 -7.67 5.81
C ALA A 69 -2.94 -7.06 4.40
N ILE A 70 -1.88 -7.41 3.67
CA ILE A 70 -1.63 -6.92 2.31
C ILE A 70 -2.70 -7.41 1.32
N THR A 71 -3.09 -8.68 1.38
CA THR A 71 -4.08 -9.25 0.46
C THR A 71 -5.50 -8.76 0.78
N ALA A 72 -5.87 -8.67 2.05
CA ALA A 72 -7.15 -8.10 2.47
C ALA A 72 -7.27 -6.63 2.01
N MET A 73 -6.19 -5.86 2.18
CA MET A 73 -6.16 -4.46 1.78
C MET A 73 -6.14 -4.28 0.26
N GLY A 74 -5.18 -4.89 -0.45
CA GLY A 74 -5.02 -4.70 -1.89
C GLY A 74 -6.06 -5.43 -2.73
N GLY A 75 -6.30 -6.71 -2.43
CA GLY A 75 -7.21 -7.57 -3.19
C GLY A 75 -8.69 -7.37 -2.82
N GLY A 76 -8.98 -7.15 -1.55
CA GLY A 76 -10.36 -6.94 -1.08
C GLY A 76 -10.80 -5.47 -1.16
N ILE A 77 -10.42 -4.71 -0.14
CA ILE A 77 -10.97 -3.37 0.13
C ILE A 77 -10.50 -2.37 -0.94
N GLY A 78 -9.22 -2.39 -1.29
CA GLY A 78 -8.60 -1.50 -2.25
C GLY A 78 -9.12 -1.72 -3.67
N SER A 79 -9.16 -2.96 -4.14
CA SER A 79 -9.71 -3.29 -5.47
C SER A 79 -11.20 -2.92 -5.58
N GLY A 80 -11.98 -3.15 -4.51
CA GLY A 80 -13.38 -2.71 -4.44
C GLY A 80 -13.53 -1.19 -4.54
N ALA A 81 -12.72 -0.43 -3.80
CA ALA A 81 -12.70 1.03 -3.85
C ALA A 81 -12.27 1.56 -5.23
N ALA A 82 -11.19 1.02 -5.79
CA ALA A 82 -10.71 1.37 -7.13
C ALA A 82 -11.79 1.15 -8.20
N SER A 83 -12.50 0.02 -8.13
CA SER A 83 -13.58 -0.33 -9.05
C SER A 83 -14.78 0.62 -8.92
N ALA A 84 -15.17 0.98 -7.69
CA ALA A 84 -16.26 1.93 -7.45
C ALA A 84 -15.92 3.34 -7.98
N VAL A 85 -14.70 3.81 -7.73
CA VAL A 85 -14.19 5.10 -8.24
C VAL A 85 -14.13 5.10 -9.77
N ALA A 86 -13.59 4.04 -10.37
CA ALA A 86 -13.49 3.91 -11.83
C ALA A 86 -14.86 3.95 -12.51
N ARG A 87 -15.88 3.26 -11.97
CA ARG A 87 -17.26 3.31 -12.50
C ARG A 87 -17.88 4.70 -12.38
N ALA A 88 -17.69 5.39 -11.26
CA ALA A 88 -18.22 6.74 -11.06
C ALA A 88 -17.59 7.74 -12.02
N LEU A 89 -16.27 7.65 -12.23
CA LEU A 89 -15.54 8.46 -13.21
C LEU A 89 -15.95 8.14 -14.65
N GLY A 90 -16.09 6.87 -15.00
CA GLY A 90 -16.55 6.43 -16.32
C GLY A 90 -17.96 6.91 -16.66
N ALA A 91 -18.83 7.07 -15.65
CA ALA A 91 -20.17 7.65 -15.79
C ALA A 91 -20.19 9.20 -15.77
N GLY A 92 -19.03 9.87 -15.73
CA GLY A 92 -18.93 11.33 -15.66
C GLY A 92 -19.30 11.94 -14.30
N ARG A 93 -19.61 11.11 -13.28
CA ARG A 93 -20.06 11.54 -11.95
C ARG A 93 -18.89 11.83 -11.02
N ARG A 94 -18.16 12.92 -11.31
CA ARG A 94 -16.96 13.32 -10.55
C ARG A 94 -17.23 13.58 -9.06
N ASN A 95 -18.40 14.15 -8.73
CA ASN A 95 -18.79 14.41 -7.33
C ASN A 95 -19.04 13.12 -6.54
N ASP A 96 -19.58 12.09 -7.19
CA ASP A 96 -19.79 10.79 -6.56
C ASP A 96 -18.46 10.06 -6.37
N ALA A 97 -17.56 10.11 -7.36
CA ALA A 97 -16.20 9.58 -7.24
C ALA A 97 -15.44 10.22 -6.07
N ALA A 98 -15.59 11.54 -5.90
CA ALA A 98 -15.06 12.32 -4.79
C ALA A 98 -15.56 11.86 -3.42
N ALA A 99 -16.86 11.61 -3.29
CA ALA A 99 -17.46 11.10 -2.06
C ALA A 99 -17.00 9.67 -1.76
N LEU A 100 -16.98 8.81 -2.78
CA LEU A 100 -16.53 7.41 -2.67
C LEU A 100 -15.07 7.31 -2.24
N ALA A 101 -14.18 8.15 -2.80
CA ALA A 101 -12.78 8.19 -2.40
C ALA A 101 -12.61 8.63 -0.94
N ALA A 102 -13.37 9.64 -0.48
CA ALA A 102 -13.33 10.08 0.91
C ALA A 102 -13.80 8.96 1.87
N GLN A 103 -14.89 8.28 1.52
CA GLN A 103 -15.41 7.15 2.30
C GLN A 103 -14.42 5.99 2.34
N ALA A 104 -13.78 5.66 1.21
CA ALA A 104 -12.77 4.62 1.13
C ALA A 104 -11.55 4.93 2.02
N LEU A 105 -11.12 6.20 2.06
CA LEU A 105 -10.04 6.64 2.95
C LEU A 105 -10.42 6.48 4.43
N VAL A 106 -11.62 6.92 4.83
CA VAL A 106 -12.11 6.74 6.21
C VAL A 106 -12.20 5.26 6.56
N LEU A 107 -12.74 4.43 5.66
CA LEU A 107 -12.85 2.99 5.85
C LEU A 107 -11.47 2.33 5.99
N SER A 108 -10.48 2.76 5.20
CA SER A 108 -9.11 2.24 5.29
C SER A 108 -8.46 2.51 6.65
N VAL A 109 -8.70 3.69 7.23
CA VAL A 109 -8.20 4.05 8.56
C VAL A 109 -8.93 3.25 9.63
N ALA A 110 -10.25 3.12 9.55
CA ALA A 110 -11.04 2.35 10.50
C ALA A 110 -10.63 0.87 10.53
N ILE A 111 -10.48 0.25 9.34
CA ILE A 111 -10.05 -1.14 9.23
C ILE A 111 -8.59 -1.29 9.65
N GLY A 112 -7.70 -0.37 9.25
CA GLY A 112 -6.29 -0.42 9.63
C GLY A 112 -6.08 -0.29 11.13
N LEU A 113 -6.82 0.60 11.81
CA LEU A 113 -6.81 0.73 13.27
C LEU A 113 -7.41 -0.50 13.94
N GLY A 114 -8.55 -1.01 13.45
CA GLY A 114 -9.17 -2.23 13.98
C GLY A 114 -8.24 -3.44 13.88
N PHE A 115 -7.60 -3.62 12.72
CA PHE A 115 -6.63 -4.68 12.47
C PHE A 115 -5.40 -4.54 13.38
N GLY A 116 -4.84 -3.32 13.48
CA GLY A 116 -3.71 -3.03 14.34
C GLY A 116 -4.02 -3.31 15.82
N LEU A 117 -5.15 -2.82 16.33
CA LEU A 117 -5.60 -3.01 17.72
C LEU A 117 -5.84 -4.49 18.03
N ALA A 118 -6.52 -5.22 17.13
CA ALA A 118 -6.74 -6.65 17.28
C ALA A 118 -5.39 -7.40 17.42
N LEU A 119 -4.41 -7.03 16.60
CA LEU A 119 -3.07 -7.62 16.64
C LEU A 119 -2.26 -7.20 17.86
N GLN A 120 -2.45 -6.01 18.43
CA GLN A 120 -1.77 -5.65 19.69
C GLN A 120 -2.15 -6.59 20.84
N VAL A 121 -3.43 -6.95 20.92
CA VAL A 121 -3.98 -7.81 21.96
C VAL A 121 -3.73 -9.29 21.65
N CYS A 122 -3.94 -9.69 20.39
CA CYS A 122 -3.92 -11.09 19.99
C CYS A 122 -2.55 -11.59 19.49
N ALA A 123 -1.54 -10.74 19.27
CA ALA A 123 -0.23 -11.17 18.73
C ALA A 123 0.41 -12.31 19.53
N ALA A 124 0.52 -12.16 20.85
CA ALA A 124 1.15 -13.17 21.69
C ALA A 124 0.42 -14.54 21.66
N PRO A 125 -0.91 -14.62 21.89
CA PRO A 125 -1.61 -15.90 21.80
C PRO A 125 -1.64 -16.46 20.37
N LEU A 126 -1.72 -15.61 19.34
CA LEU A 126 -1.68 -16.03 17.94
C LEU A 126 -0.34 -16.70 17.60
N PHE A 127 0.80 -16.08 17.96
CA PHE A 127 2.10 -16.67 17.67
C PHE A 127 2.38 -17.92 18.50
N ARG A 128 1.87 -18.02 19.74
CA ARG A 128 1.90 -19.28 20.48
C ARG A 128 1.15 -20.40 19.76
N LEU A 129 -0.04 -20.09 19.23
CA LEU A 129 -0.83 -21.06 18.45
C LEU A 129 -0.11 -21.50 17.16
N MET A 130 0.67 -20.60 16.56
CA MET A 130 1.53 -20.90 15.42
C MET A 130 2.80 -21.68 15.78
N GLY A 131 2.98 -22.07 17.04
CA GLY A 131 4.12 -22.87 17.50
C GLY A 131 5.31 -22.07 18.02
N ALA A 132 5.18 -20.76 18.22
CA ALA A 132 6.25 -19.93 18.77
C ALA A 132 6.44 -20.16 20.28
N SER A 133 7.68 -20.29 20.73
CA SER A 133 8.04 -20.44 22.14
C SER A 133 9.30 -19.63 22.50
N GLY A 134 9.49 -19.37 23.79
CA GLY A 134 10.71 -18.77 24.33
C GLY A 134 11.12 -17.44 23.66
N PRO A 135 12.41 -17.26 23.33
CA PRO A 135 12.94 -16.04 22.70
C PRO A 135 12.29 -15.67 21.35
N VAL A 136 11.90 -16.68 20.56
CA VAL A 136 11.22 -16.49 19.26
C VAL A 136 9.86 -15.82 19.46
N LEU A 137 9.08 -16.28 20.44
CA LEU A 137 7.77 -15.69 20.75
C LEU A 137 7.89 -14.22 21.17
N ALA A 138 8.87 -13.91 22.02
CA ALA A 138 9.11 -12.54 22.48
C ALA A 138 9.48 -11.62 21.31
N SER A 139 10.40 -12.08 20.46
CA SER A 139 10.86 -11.35 19.27
C SER A 139 9.74 -11.16 18.24
N ALA A 140 8.93 -12.20 17.98
CA ALA A 140 7.78 -12.14 17.06
C ALA A 140 6.72 -11.17 17.56
N THR A 141 6.38 -11.26 18.86
CA THR A 141 5.36 -10.39 19.47
C THR A 141 5.80 -8.93 19.42
N LEU A 142 7.05 -8.64 19.76
CA LEU A 142 7.61 -7.30 19.77
C LEU A 142 7.69 -6.71 18.35
N PHE A 143 8.18 -7.49 17.38
CA PHE A 143 8.21 -7.09 15.97
C PHE A 143 6.80 -6.81 15.43
N ALA A 144 5.85 -7.72 15.66
CA ALA A 144 4.47 -7.57 15.23
C ALA A 144 3.79 -6.36 15.87
N ARG A 145 3.98 -6.12 17.16
CA ARG A 145 3.39 -4.96 17.85
C ARG A 145 3.88 -3.64 17.26
N VAL A 146 5.17 -3.54 16.92
CA VAL A 146 5.70 -2.34 16.27
C VAL A 146 5.15 -2.22 14.85
N LEU A 147 5.25 -3.28 14.05
CA LEU A 147 4.83 -3.28 12.65
C LEU A 147 3.32 -3.01 12.49
N PHE A 148 2.47 -3.74 13.20
CA PHE A 148 1.02 -3.58 13.15
C PHE A 148 0.51 -2.41 13.99
N GLY A 149 1.32 -1.83 14.88
CA GLY A 149 1.04 -0.53 15.48
C GLY A 149 0.93 0.57 14.41
N GLY A 150 1.67 0.44 13.32
CA GLY A 150 1.57 1.29 12.13
C GLY A 150 0.62 0.76 11.04
N ALA A 151 -0.29 -0.18 11.35
CA ALA A 151 -1.18 -0.77 10.35
C ALA A 151 -2.06 0.29 9.65
N ALA A 152 -2.52 1.31 10.38
CA ALA A 152 -3.31 2.41 9.80
C ALA A 152 -2.58 3.13 8.66
N ILE A 153 -1.26 3.36 8.80
CA ILE A 153 -0.43 3.97 7.75
C ILE A 153 -0.39 3.04 6.54
N THR A 154 -0.21 1.75 6.78
CA THR A 154 -0.09 0.76 5.70
C THR A 154 -1.39 0.63 4.90
N PHE A 155 -2.52 0.58 5.58
CA PHE A 155 -3.84 0.55 4.95
C PHE A 155 -4.11 1.86 4.22
N LEU A 156 -3.85 3.00 4.84
CA LEU A 156 -4.05 4.29 4.20
C LEU A 156 -3.20 4.46 2.93
N GLY A 157 -1.92 4.06 2.98
CA GLY A 157 -1.01 4.08 1.83
C GLY A 157 -1.50 3.19 0.67
N GLY A 158 -2.02 2.00 0.98
CA GLY A 158 -2.65 1.11 0.01
C GLY A 158 -3.96 1.65 -0.56
N MET A 159 -4.73 2.41 0.23
CA MET A 159 -5.97 3.03 -0.23
C MET A 159 -5.69 4.14 -1.23
N PHE A 160 -4.68 4.98 -0.96
CA PHE A 160 -4.28 6.00 -1.93
C PHE A 160 -3.80 5.38 -3.25
N ASP A 161 -3.02 4.30 -3.19
CA ASP A 161 -2.61 3.55 -4.39
C ASP A 161 -3.83 3.02 -5.17
N SER A 162 -4.82 2.48 -4.45
CA SER A 162 -6.06 1.97 -5.05
C SER A 162 -6.92 3.06 -5.69
N VAL A 163 -7.10 4.20 -5.00
CA VAL A 163 -7.87 5.34 -5.53
C VAL A 163 -7.19 5.90 -6.78
N MET A 164 -5.87 6.11 -6.75
CA MET A 164 -5.11 6.59 -7.92
C MET A 164 -5.19 5.63 -9.11
N ARG A 165 -5.14 4.31 -8.87
CA ARG A 165 -5.36 3.31 -9.91
C ARG A 165 -6.78 3.36 -10.47
N GLY A 166 -7.78 3.60 -9.62
CA GLY A 166 -9.18 3.81 -10.03
C GLY A 166 -9.38 5.04 -10.93
N GLU A 167 -8.52 6.06 -10.81
CA GLU A 167 -8.47 7.21 -11.73
C GLU A 167 -7.74 6.91 -13.05
N GLY A 168 -7.07 5.76 -13.15
CA GLY A 168 -6.17 5.42 -14.27
C GLY A 168 -4.75 5.98 -14.12
N ASN A 169 -4.40 6.59 -12.98
CA ASN A 169 -3.04 7.05 -12.71
C ASN A 169 -2.20 5.94 -12.06
N VAL A 170 -1.42 5.24 -12.88
CA VAL A 170 -0.48 4.20 -12.42
C VAL A 170 0.94 4.71 -12.18
N ARG A 171 1.31 5.89 -12.71
CA ARG A 171 2.69 6.40 -12.63
C ARG A 171 3.04 6.96 -11.26
N VAL A 172 2.18 7.80 -10.70
CA VAL A 172 2.44 8.43 -9.39
C VAL A 172 2.57 7.39 -8.27
N PRO A 173 1.67 6.40 -8.14
CA PRO A 173 1.84 5.37 -7.12
C PRO A 173 3.11 4.54 -7.33
N ALA A 174 3.42 4.18 -8.58
CA ALA A 174 4.61 3.39 -8.93
C ALA A 174 5.90 4.10 -8.54
N VAL A 175 6.07 5.38 -8.91
CA VAL A 175 7.27 6.17 -8.54
C VAL A 175 7.47 6.19 -7.04
N TRP A 176 6.43 6.53 -6.27
CA TRP A 176 6.54 6.59 -4.81
C TRP A 176 6.72 5.21 -4.17
N SER A 177 6.16 4.15 -4.75
CA SER A 177 6.38 2.77 -4.29
C SER A 177 7.84 2.37 -4.47
N THR A 178 8.41 2.63 -5.66
CA THR A 178 9.82 2.35 -5.94
C THR A 178 10.73 3.16 -5.03
N THR A 179 10.48 4.46 -4.86
CA THR A 179 11.26 5.31 -3.94
C THR A 179 11.22 4.76 -2.51
N SER A 180 10.06 4.34 -2.03
CA SER A 180 9.91 3.76 -0.69
C SER A 180 10.67 2.44 -0.55
N LEU A 181 10.61 1.55 -1.55
CA LEU A 181 11.34 0.29 -1.54
C LEU A 181 12.85 0.48 -1.55
N VAL A 182 13.35 1.42 -2.36
CA VAL A 182 14.78 1.77 -2.41
C VAL A 182 15.23 2.40 -1.10
N LEU A 183 14.44 3.31 -0.54
CA LEU A 183 14.72 3.91 0.75
C LEU A 183 14.71 2.85 1.86
N GLN A 184 13.78 1.90 1.81
CA GLN A 184 13.69 0.79 2.75
C GLN A 184 14.95 -0.07 2.72
N MET A 185 15.47 -0.42 1.54
CA MET A 185 16.74 -1.16 1.43
C MET A 185 17.90 -0.47 2.16
N ALA A 186 17.93 0.87 2.18
CA ALA A 186 18.98 1.64 2.85
C ALA A 186 18.68 1.87 4.35
N CYS A 187 17.44 2.19 4.69
CA CYS A 187 17.03 2.49 6.08
C CYS A 187 16.99 1.24 6.95
N THR A 188 16.65 0.07 6.40
CA THR A 188 16.59 -1.19 7.14
C THR A 188 17.92 -1.53 7.82
N PRO A 189 19.07 -1.64 7.12
CA PRO A 189 20.35 -1.92 7.79
C PRO A 189 20.79 -0.81 8.74
N LEU A 190 20.50 0.47 8.40
CA LEU A 190 20.79 1.60 9.28
C LEU A 190 20.05 1.48 10.62
N PHE A 191 18.77 1.12 10.59
CA PHE A 191 17.96 1.00 11.80
C PHE A 191 18.26 -0.28 12.58
N MET A 192 18.53 -1.38 11.89
CA MET A 192 18.85 -2.66 12.52
C MET A 192 20.22 -2.64 13.20
N PHE A 193 21.26 -2.22 12.48
CA PHE A 193 22.66 -2.30 12.94
C PHE A 193 23.23 -0.95 13.36
N GLY A 194 22.88 0.15 12.68
CA GLY A 194 23.41 1.48 13.00
C GLY A 194 22.92 2.00 14.36
N PHE A 195 21.62 1.88 14.63
CA PHE A 195 21.04 2.22 15.94
C PHE A 195 20.98 1.06 16.94
N GLY A 196 21.32 -0.16 16.50
CA GLY A 196 21.28 -1.36 17.35
C GLY A 196 19.89 -1.78 17.80
N TRP A 197 18.82 -1.33 17.12
CA TRP A 197 17.44 -1.66 17.49
C TRP A 197 16.99 -3.05 17.02
N GLY A 198 17.85 -3.78 16.30
CA GLY A 198 17.59 -5.14 15.84
C GLY A 198 16.28 -5.22 15.05
N LEU A 199 15.42 -6.18 15.41
CA LEU A 199 14.18 -6.45 14.69
C LEU A 199 13.14 -5.32 14.82
N VAL A 200 13.17 -4.53 15.91
CA VAL A 200 12.34 -3.31 16.03
C VAL A 200 12.74 -2.28 14.99
N GLY A 201 14.06 -2.12 14.79
CA GLY A 201 14.61 -1.21 13.79
C GLY A 201 14.10 -1.53 12.38
N ALA A 202 14.02 -2.83 12.04
CA ALA A 202 13.42 -3.29 10.79
C ALA A 202 11.96 -2.83 10.64
N ALA A 203 11.10 -3.05 11.65
CA ALA A 203 9.70 -2.64 11.61
C ALA A 203 9.55 -1.11 11.49
N LEU A 204 10.34 -0.35 12.25
CA LEU A 204 10.33 1.12 12.20
C LEU A 204 10.79 1.65 10.84
N ALA A 205 11.83 1.06 10.25
CA ALA A 205 12.28 1.42 8.91
C ALA A 205 11.19 1.18 7.87
N MET A 206 10.48 0.04 7.95
CA MET A 206 9.35 -0.24 7.07
C MET A 206 8.25 0.83 7.19
N LEU A 207 7.85 1.17 8.41
CA LEU A 207 6.81 2.16 8.67
C LEU A 207 7.23 3.57 8.22
N ALA A 208 8.47 3.96 8.51
CA ALA A 208 9.02 5.25 8.08
C ALA A 208 9.05 5.37 6.55
N CYS A 209 9.53 4.34 5.85
CA CYS A 209 9.57 4.35 4.38
C CYS A 209 8.15 4.34 3.78
N GLN A 210 7.21 3.64 4.40
CA GLN A 210 5.79 3.68 4.02
C GLN A 210 5.17 5.06 4.22
N LEU A 211 5.49 5.76 5.32
CA LEU A 211 5.08 7.15 5.53
C LEU A 211 5.61 8.06 4.44
N VAL A 212 6.88 7.92 4.08
CA VAL A 212 7.52 8.71 3.00
C VAL A 212 6.83 8.49 1.65
N ALA A 213 6.29 7.30 1.36
CA ALA A 213 5.46 7.10 0.17
C ALA A 213 4.02 7.62 0.32
N THR A 214 3.43 7.45 1.50
CA THR A 214 2.03 7.77 1.76
C THR A 214 1.78 9.27 1.77
N VAL A 215 2.70 10.06 2.32
CA VAL A 215 2.54 11.52 2.46
C VAL A 215 2.46 12.22 1.09
N PRO A 216 3.39 12.03 0.14
CA PRO A 216 3.26 12.61 -1.20
C PRO A 216 2.02 12.14 -1.95
N ARG A 217 1.60 10.88 -1.77
CA ARG A 217 0.36 10.36 -2.35
C ARG A 217 -0.86 11.06 -1.78
N ALA A 218 -0.91 11.25 -0.47
CA ALA A 218 -1.95 11.99 0.21
C ALA A 218 -2.01 13.44 -0.29
N PHE A 219 -0.88 14.13 -0.40
CA PHE A 219 -0.83 15.48 -0.96
C PHE A 219 -1.29 15.55 -2.41
N TRP A 220 -1.01 14.53 -3.22
CA TRP A 220 -1.44 14.50 -4.62
C TRP A 220 -2.95 14.36 -4.76
N VAL A 221 -3.56 13.45 -3.98
CA VAL A 221 -5.01 13.21 -3.97
C VAL A 221 -5.76 14.35 -3.29
N LEU A 222 -5.32 14.79 -2.12
CA LEU A 222 -5.98 15.85 -1.33
C LEU A 222 -5.74 17.26 -1.90
N GLY A 223 -4.58 17.50 -2.52
CA GLY A 223 -4.25 18.76 -3.21
C GLY A 223 -5.01 18.96 -4.53
N GLY A 224 -5.81 17.97 -4.95
CA GLY A 224 -6.69 18.10 -6.10
C GLY A 224 -5.98 18.22 -7.44
N ARG A 225 -4.78 17.63 -7.52
CA ARG A 225 -4.03 17.40 -8.78
C ARG A 225 -4.49 16.11 -9.49
N GLY A 226 -5.25 15.26 -8.79
CA GLY A 226 -5.95 14.10 -9.35
C GLY A 226 -7.32 14.43 -9.93
N LEU A 227 -7.87 13.47 -10.68
CA LEU A 227 -9.20 13.58 -11.28
C LEU A 227 -10.32 13.55 -10.22
N VAL A 228 -10.01 13.01 -9.04
CA VAL A 228 -10.89 12.95 -7.88
C VAL A 228 -10.33 13.81 -6.75
N ARG A 229 -11.17 14.72 -6.25
CA ARG A 229 -10.91 15.45 -4.99
C ARG A 229 -11.76 14.82 -3.91
N PRO A 230 -11.20 14.21 -2.86
CA PRO A 230 -12.01 13.64 -1.78
C PRO A 230 -12.95 14.71 -1.20
N ALA A 231 -14.25 14.52 -1.37
CA ALA A 231 -15.25 15.39 -0.78
C ALA A 231 -15.85 14.64 0.42
N PHE A 232 -15.55 15.11 1.63
CA PHE A 232 -16.17 14.61 2.84
C PHE A 232 -17.64 15.05 2.90
N ARG A 233 -18.49 14.43 2.08
CA ARG A 233 -19.95 14.55 2.13
C ARG A 233 -20.54 13.24 2.62
N LEU A 234 -21.38 13.32 3.66
CA LEU A 234 -22.13 12.18 4.17
C LEU A 234 -23.03 11.60 3.06
N PRO A 235 -23.10 10.27 2.91
CA PRO A 235 -23.94 9.64 1.89
C PRO A 235 -25.41 9.97 2.16
N ARG A 236 -26.09 10.57 1.18
CA ARG A 236 -27.54 10.51 1.10
C ARG A 236 -27.89 9.12 0.57
N PHE A 237 -28.23 8.19 1.46
CA PHE A 237 -28.84 6.93 1.06
C PHE A 237 -30.24 7.23 0.51
N THR A 238 -30.34 7.49 -0.79
CA THR A 238 -31.61 7.34 -1.49
C THR A 238 -31.88 5.86 -1.64
N LEU A 239 -32.60 5.29 -0.66
CA LEU A 239 -33.28 4.01 -0.82
C LEU A 239 -34.29 4.21 -1.95
N THR A 240 -33.98 3.70 -3.14
CA THR A 240 -35.00 3.46 -4.16
C THR A 240 -35.94 2.42 -3.57
N SER A 241 -37.07 2.88 -3.03
CA SER A 241 -38.22 2.04 -2.75
C SER A 241 -38.71 1.48 -4.09
N ALA A 242 -38.49 0.19 -4.30
CA ALA A 242 -39.21 -0.60 -5.29
C ALA A 242 -40.48 -1.15 -4.65
#